data_AF-A0A933JKZ0-F1
#
_entry.id   AF-A0A933JKZ0-F1
#
_cell.length_a   1.000
_cell.length_b   1.000
_cell.length_c   1.000
_cell.angle_alpha   90.00
_cell.angle_beta   90.00
_cell.angle_gamma   90.00
#
_symmetry.space_group_name_H-M   'P 1'
#
loop_
_entity.id
_entity.type
_entity.pdbx_description
1 polymer ?
#
loop_
_entity_poly.entity_id
_entity_poly.type
_entity_poly.pdbx_seq_one_letter_code
_entity_poly.pdbx_strand_id
1 'polypeptide(L)'
;MSFALTGCGAAFQTALGWSSVESRTVQRRQDVAITTELEGAVVQRRGPDGVLSTLGRAPLADHVEYPVTETYEVPDPRWPFWVGVSVDLISYGTPVLASTASGESFGALFGAFLGVTLAADLIAYLVMGTDGERLTKAEPLNGSSAFVYSALGADGRAVGEQVVRVPKESKAHIISVASGSPLAPAASSELRILAVMEVSDAGGIETSLRKSITDQLRVTLAARGFRTVDRGAQEKALAEQIRELKKESYESCYDASCQIELGQALAATHIVRSQITRFGSACVLMAEMIDLRAEVTVGAASATGDCAPERFIELSERVGKEIAVK
;
A
#
# COMPACT_ATOMS: atom_id res chain seq x y z
N MET A 1 -2.74 60.17 -13.58
CA MET A 1 -3.31 58.87 -13.98
C MET A 1 -2.14 57.92 -14.23
N SER A 2 -1.36 57.58 -13.20
CA SER A 2 -1.50 56.41 -12.30
C SER A 2 -1.59 55.06 -13.04
N PHE A 3 -0.41 54.46 -13.21
CA PHE A 3 -0.17 53.06 -13.53
C PHE A 3 -0.54 52.19 -12.33
N ALA A 4 -1.39 51.19 -12.53
CA ALA A 4 -1.66 50.14 -11.55
C ALA A 4 -2.14 48.86 -12.26
N LEU A 5 -1.22 48.10 -12.87
CA LEU A 5 -1.44 46.71 -13.27
C LEU A 5 -0.10 45.93 -13.20
N THR A 6 0.48 45.89 -12.00
CA THR A 6 1.62 45.04 -11.64
C THR A 6 1.14 44.14 -10.52
N GLY A 7 0.62 42.94 -10.82
CA GLY A 7 0.12 42.09 -9.75
C GLY A 7 -0.59 40.77 -10.08
N CYS A 8 -0.67 40.31 -11.34
CA CYS A 8 -1.35 39.04 -11.65
C CYS A 8 -0.44 37.92 -12.22
N GLY A 9 0.87 38.14 -12.37
CA GLY A 9 1.74 37.17 -13.05
C GLY A 9 2.19 35.97 -12.22
N ALA A 10 2.18 36.05 -10.88
CA ALA A 10 2.84 35.06 -10.02
C ALA A 10 1.91 33.93 -9.50
N ALA A 11 0.59 34.03 -9.68
CA ALA A 11 -0.37 33.08 -9.10
C ALA A 11 -0.83 31.97 -10.07
N PHE A 12 -0.40 31.99 -11.34
CA PHE A 12 -0.84 31.00 -12.34
C PHE A 12 0.13 29.82 -12.54
N GLN A 13 1.28 29.83 -11.87
CA GLN A 13 2.33 28.80 -12.07
C GLN A 13 2.18 27.54 -11.20
N THR A 14 1.24 27.49 -10.25
CA THR A 14 1.09 26.34 -9.34
C THR A 14 -0.05 25.38 -9.68
N ALA A 15 -0.83 25.65 -10.74
CA ALA A 15 -2.06 24.90 -11.03
C ALA A 15 -1.98 23.90 -12.21
N LEU A 16 -0.87 23.87 -12.95
CA LEU A 16 -0.65 22.89 -14.01
C LEU A 16 0.38 21.88 -13.48
N GLY A 17 0.01 20.61 -13.31
CA GLY A 17 0.84 19.58 -12.67
C GLY A 17 2.21 19.42 -13.34
N TRP A 18 3.27 19.56 -12.54
CA TRP A 18 4.66 19.74 -12.97
C TRP A 18 5.53 18.47 -13.02
N SER A 19 4.98 17.28 -12.84
CA SER A 19 5.76 16.05 -12.93
C SER A 19 4.94 14.94 -13.57
N SER A 20 5.56 14.24 -14.52
CA SER A 20 5.05 12.96 -14.99
C SER A 20 5.44 11.91 -13.96
N VAL A 21 4.48 11.12 -13.50
CA VAL A 21 4.73 10.03 -12.57
C VAL A 21 4.90 8.75 -13.38
N GLU A 22 6.11 8.20 -13.40
CA GLU A 22 6.41 6.92 -14.04
C GLU A 22 6.64 5.86 -12.97
N SER A 23 6.06 4.66 -13.16
CA SER A 23 6.33 3.52 -12.27
C SER A 23 7.15 2.48 -13.01
N ARG A 24 8.20 1.97 -12.37
CA ARG A 24 9.08 0.93 -12.90
C ARG A 24 9.20 -0.19 -11.87
N THR A 25 9.06 -1.43 -12.30
CA THR A 25 9.36 -2.59 -11.45
C THR A 25 10.84 -2.89 -11.55
N VAL A 26 11.54 -2.83 -10.42
CA VAL A 26 12.96 -3.16 -10.31
C VAL A 26 13.17 -4.32 -9.34
N GLN A 27 14.24 -5.07 -9.51
CA GLN A 27 14.67 -6.07 -8.53
C GLN A 27 15.55 -5.38 -7.49
N ARG A 28 15.14 -5.42 -6.22
CA ARG A 28 15.97 -5.00 -5.09
C ARG A 28 16.57 -6.24 -4.44
N ARG A 29 17.74 -6.07 -3.83
CA ARG A 29 18.43 -7.11 -3.06
C ARG A 29 18.38 -6.75 -1.58
N GLN A 30 18.05 -7.71 -0.73
CA GLN A 30 18.19 -7.60 0.72
C GLN A 30 19.04 -8.76 1.25
N ASP A 31 19.93 -8.42 2.18
CA ASP A 31 20.76 -9.38 2.88
C ASP A 31 20.03 -9.88 4.12
N VAL A 32 19.84 -11.19 4.22
CA VAL A 32 19.23 -11.86 5.38
C VAL A 32 20.33 -12.59 6.14
N ALA A 33 20.63 -12.14 7.35
CA ALA A 33 21.62 -12.79 8.22
C ALA A 33 21.00 -14.04 8.85
N ILE A 34 21.57 -15.22 8.57
CA ILE A 34 21.06 -16.50 9.03
C ILE A 34 21.98 -17.08 10.10
N THR A 35 21.38 -17.37 11.24
CA THR A 35 22.01 -18.00 12.40
C THR A 35 21.19 -19.21 12.83
N THR A 36 21.83 -20.17 13.47
CA THR A 36 21.20 -21.39 13.98
C THR A 36 21.87 -21.78 15.30
N GLU A 37 21.15 -22.50 16.14
CA GLU A 37 21.71 -23.11 17.36
C GLU A 37 22.65 -24.29 17.05
N LEU A 38 22.46 -24.96 15.92
CA LEU A 38 23.30 -26.07 15.48
C LEU A 38 24.47 -25.56 14.65
N GLU A 39 25.61 -25.37 15.29
CA GLU A 39 26.82 -24.89 14.62
C GLU A 39 27.16 -25.73 13.37
N GLY A 40 27.26 -25.06 12.22
CA GLY A 40 27.57 -25.69 10.94
C GLY A 40 26.41 -26.45 10.27
N ALA A 41 25.16 -26.31 10.73
CA ALA A 41 24.00 -26.90 10.06
C ALA A 41 23.86 -26.40 8.62
N VAL A 42 23.45 -27.29 7.71
CA VAL A 42 23.20 -26.94 6.31
C VAL A 42 21.86 -26.23 6.20
N VAL A 43 21.83 -25.01 5.68
CA VAL A 43 20.61 -24.23 5.52
C VAL A 43 20.06 -24.40 4.12
N GLN A 44 18.75 -24.63 4.04
CA GLN A 44 17.97 -24.54 2.81
C GLN A 44 16.97 -23.39 2.89
N ARG A 45 16.64 -22.80 1.75
CA ARG A 45 15.62 -21.77 1.60
C ARG A 45 14.56 -22.26 0.63
N ARG A 46 13.28 -22.13 1.01
CA ARG A 46 12.14 -22.26 0.11
C ARG A 46 11.65 -20.87 -0.28
N GLY A 47 11.66 -20.57 -1.58
CA GLY A 47 11.12 -19.33 -2.13
C GLY A 47 9.59 -19.30 -2.17
N PRO A 48 8.98 -18.15 -2.52
CA PRO A 48 7.54 -18.01 -2.74
C PRO A 48 7.00 -18.93 -3.86
N ASP A 49 7.88 -19.28 -4.80
CA ASP A 49 7.62 -20.24 -5.89
C ASP A 49 7.64 -21.71 -5.42
N GLY A 50 7.98 -21.97 -4.16
CA GLY A 50 8.13 -23.30 -3.60
C GLY A 50 9.46 -23.98 -3.92
N VAL A 51 10.35 -23.33 -4.68
CA VAL A 51 11.65 -23.91 -5.06
C VAL A 51 12.59 -23.91 -3.85
N LEU A 52 13.17 -25.08 -3.58
CA LEU A 52 14.15 -25.29 -2.51
C LEU A 52 15.57 -25.08 -3.04
N SER A 53 16.31 -24.19 -2.39
CA SER A 53 17.72 -23.87 -2.69
C SER A 53 18.58 -24.13 -1.47
N THR A 54 19.70 -24.85 -1.64
CA THR A 54 20.68 -25.06 -0.56
C THR A 54 21.66 -23.90 -0.53
N LEU A 55 21.76 -23.21 0.61
CA LEU A 55 22.53 -21.97 0.74
C LEU A 55 23.96 -22.21 1.23
N GLY A 56 24.17 -23.22 2.09
CA GLY A 56 25.47 -23.50 2.70
C GLY A 56 25.34 -23.84 4.17
N ARG A 57 26.40 -23.62 4.95
CA ARG A 57 26.43 -23.87 6.40
C ARG A 57 26.33 -22.56 7.16
N ALA A 58 25.48 -22.51 8.19
CA ALA A 58 25.35 -21.32 9.04
C ALA A 58 26.55 -21.18 10.01
N PRO A 59 26.89 -19.94 10.43
CA PRO A 59 26.24 -18.67 10.08
C PRO A 59 26.58 -18.24 8.64
N LEU A 60 25.58 -17.73 7.91
CA LEU A 60 25.74 -17.22 6.54
C LEU A 60 24.82 -16.03 6.27
N ALA A 61 25.12 -15.24 5.24
CA ALA A 61 24.23 -14.19 4.74
C ALA A 61 23.65 -14.65 3.40
N ASP A 62 22.32 -14.59 3.27
CA ASP A 62 21.64 -14.89 2.03
C ASP A 62 21.22 -13.60 1.32
N HIS A 63 21.39 -13.58 -0.01
CA HIS A 63 21.04 -12.46 -0.85
C HIS A 63 19.70 -12.76 -1.52
N VAL A 64 18.64 -12.13 -1.02
CA VAL A 64 17.28 -12.32 -1.52
C VAL A 64 16.94 -11.19 -2.48
N GLU A 65 16.60 -11.55 -3.72
CA GLU A 65 16.07 -10.61 -4.69
C GLU A 65 14.54 -10.59 -4.62
N TYR A 66 13.96 -9.39 -4.61
CA TYR A 66 12.52 -9.20 -4.55
C TYR A 66 12.09 -8.03 -5.45
N PRO A 67 10.94 -8.15 -6.13
CA PRO A 67 10.43 -7.10 -6.99
C PRO A 67 9.88 -5.94 -6.16
N VAL A 68 10.27 -4.73 -6.54
CA VAL A 68 9.78 -3.47 -5.97
C VAL A 68 9.25 -2.61 -7.10
N THR A 69 8.02 -2.13 -6.94
CA THR A 69 7.47 -1.06 -7.77
C THR A 69 7.99 0.26 -7.24
N GLU A 70 8.83 0.89 -8.05
CA GLU A 70 9.39 2.20 -7.76
C GLU A 70 8.67 3.25 -8.60
N THR A 71 8.19 4.29 -7.92
CA THR A 71 7.53 5.43 -8.53
C THR A 71 8.51 6.58 -8.57
N TYR A 72 8.70 7.12 -9.76
CA TYR A 72 9.60 8.23 -10.06
C TYR A 72 8.80 9.44 -10.50
N GLU A 73 9.18 10.61 -9.99
CA GLU A 73 8.79 11.87 -10.62
C GLU A 73 9.83 12.22 -11.67
N VAL A 74 9.39 12.22 -12.94
CA VAL A 74 10.19 12.62 -14.09
C VAL A 74 9.78 14.05 -14.46
N PRO A 75 10.72 15.00 -14.56
CA PRO A 75 10.41 16.33 -15.06
C PRO A 75 9.87 16.22 -16.49
N ASP A 76 8.73 16.86 -16.79
CA ASP A 76 8.13 16.80 -18.12
C ASP A 76 9.07 17.49 -19.13
N PRO A 77 9.61 16.76 -20.13
CA PRO A 77 10.54 17.33 -21.11
C PRO A 77 9.92 18.43 -22.00
N ARG A 78 8.59 18.61 -21.98
CA ARG A 78 7.89 19.65 -22.76
C ARG A 78 7.91 21.02 -22.10
N TRP A 79 8.25 21.11 -20.81
CA TRP A 79 8.27 22.35 -20.05
C TRP A 79 9.21 23.45 -20.61
N PRO A 80 10.51 23.18 -20.92
CA PRO A 80 11.41 24.23 -21.43
C PRO A 80 10.93 24.85 -22.74
N PHE A 81 10.13 24.12 -23.53
CA PHE A 81 9.59 24.62 -24.80
C PHE A 81 8.56 25.75 -24.60
N TRP A 82 7.74 25.68 -23.55
CA TRP A 82 6.71 26.71 -23.29
C TRP A 82 7.27 27.97 -22.64
N VAL A 83 8.30 27.83 -21.80
CA VAL A 83 8.99 28.99 -21.21
C VAL A 83 9.76 29.76 -22.29
N GLY A 84 10.45 29.07 -23.20
CA GLY A 84 11.12 29.72 -24.33
C GLY A 84 10.15 30.53 -25.22
N VAL A 85 9.01 29.94 -25.60
CA VAL A 85 8.02 30.59 -26.47
C VAL A 85 7.38 31.83 -25.83
N SER A 86 7.20 31.84 -24.50
CA SER A 86 6.59 32.98 -23.81
C SER A 86 7.57 34.15 -23.60
N VAL A 87 8.87 33.88 -23.47
CA VAL A 87 9.90 34.94 -23.43
C VAL A 87 10.11 35.58 -24.81
N ASP A 88 10.02 34.82 -25.90
CA ASP A 88 10.14 35.37 -27.26
C ASP A 88 8.97 36.29 -27.61
N LEU A 89 7.72 35.94 -27.28
CA LEU A 89 6.56 36.76 -27.60
C LEU A 89 6.56 38.14 -26.90
N ILE A 90 7.06 38.22 -25.67
CA ILE A 90 7.16 39.50 -24.93
C ILE A 90 8.33 40.35 -25.44
N SER A 91 9.42 39.69 -25.82
CA SER A 91 10.65 40.30 -26.34
C SER A 91 10.50 40.90 -27.74
N TYR A 92 9.76 40.24 -28.64
CA TYR A 92 9.54 40.75 -29.99
C TYR A 92 8.38 41.75 -30.12
N GLY A 93 7.45 41.77 -29.15
CA GLY A 93 6.28 42.65 -29.20
C GLY A 93 6.51 44.10 -28.77
N THR A 94 7.61 44.41 -28.08
CA THR A 94 7.81 45.70 -27.41
C THR A 94 8.73 46.73 -28.08
N PRO A 95 9.68 46.43 -29.01
CA PRO A 95 10.50 47.49 -29.58
C PRO A 95 9.85 48.23 -30.76
N VAL A 96 8.78 47.70 -31.36
CA VAL A 96 8.24 48.26 -32.63
C VAL A 96 7.50 49.59 -32.43
N LEU A 97 7.14 49.98 -31.21
CA LEU A 97 6.42 51.24 -30.95
C LEU A 97 7.28 52.39 -30.41
N ALA A 98 8.60 52.23 -30.24
CA ALA A 98 9.44 53.28 -29.62
C ALA A 98 10.55 53.89 -30.51
N SER A 99 10.78 53.41 -31.75
CA SER A 99 11.98 53.81 -32.52
C SER A 99 11.77 54.87 -33.61
N THR A 100 10.77 55.75 -33.52
CA THR A 100 10.59 56.83 -34.53
C THR A 100 11.23 58.17 -34.19
N ALA A 101 11.98 58.31 -33.10
CA ALA A 101 12.59 59.59 -32.76
C ALA A 101 13.95 59.47 -32.06
N SER A 102 15.02 59.46 -32.87
CA SER A 102 16.39 59.99 -32.61
C SER A 102 17.47 59.04 -33.13
N GLY A 103 18.30 59.56 -34.02
CA GLY A 103 19.26 58.80 -34.83
C GLY A 103 20.59 58.50 -34.14
N GLU A 104 20.58 57.97 -32.90
CA GLU A 104 21.82 57.56 -32.23
C GLU A 104 21.75 56.12 -31.69
N SER A 105 22.69 55.30 -32.18
CA SER A 105 23.19 54.04 -31.56
C SER A 105 22.26 52.82 -31.46
N PHE A 106 21.74 52.35 -32.60
CA PHE A 106 21.01 51.06 -32.70
C PHE A 106 21.86 49.83 -32.27
N GLY A 107 23.19 49.89 -32.41
CA GLY A 107 24.09 48.77 -32.10
C GLY A 107 24.26 48.46 -30.62
N ALA A 108 24.15 49.45 -29.73
CA ALA A 108 24.36 49.27 -28.29
C ALA A 108 23.17 48.55 -27.61
N LEU A 109 21.95 48.84 -28.06
CA LEU A 109 20.73 48.19 -27.56
C LEU A 109 20.64 46.73 -28.01
N PHE A 110 21.06 46.41 -29.24
CA PHE A 110 21.04 45.03 -29.75
C PHE A 110 22.03 44.11 -29.00
N GLY A 111 23.21 44.62 -28.65
CA GLY A 111 24.21 43.86 -27.89
C GLY A 111 23.78 43.55 -26.45
N ALA A 112 23.12 44.50 -25.79
CA ALA A 112 22.58 44.28 -24.43
C ALA A 112 21.44 43.24 -24.41
N PHE A 113 20.63 43.20 -25.47
CA PHE A 113 19.50 42.28 -25.57
C PHE A 113 19.94 40.81 -25.73
N LEU A 114 20.92 40.55 -26.61
CA LEU A 114 21.50 39.22 -26.81
C LEU A 114 22.21 38.67 -25.56
N GLY A 115 22.79 39.55 -24.73
CA GLY A 115 23.42 39.15 -23.47
C GLY A 115 22.42 38.66 -22.41
N VAL A 116 21.22 39.24 -22.37
CA VAL A 116 20.19 38.91 -21.37
C VAL A 116 19.51 37.57 -21.67
N THR A 117 19.25 37.25 -22.94
CA THR A 117 18.62 35.98 -23.33
C THR A 117 19.52 34.79 -23.05
N LEU A 118 20.81 34.87 -23.42
CA LEU A 118 21.79 33.82 -23.14
C LEU A 118 22.01 33.60 -21.64
N ALA A 119 21.99 34.67 -20.84
CA ALA A 119 22.10 34.55 -19.38
C ALA A 119 20.86 33.89 -18.76
N ALA A 120 19.66 34.19 -19.27
CA ALA A 120 18.42 33.57 -18.79
C ALA A 120 18.38 32.07 -19.09
N ASP A 121 18.77 31.65 -20.29
CA ASP A 121 18.86 30.23 -20.65
C ASP A 121 19.92 29.49 -19.82
N LEU A 122 21.08 30.13 -19.58
CA LEU A 122 22.12 29.56 -18.73
C LEU A 122 21.66 29.42 -17.26
N ILE A 123 20.96 30.44 -16.72
CA ILE A 123 20.39 30.39 -15.37
C ILE A 123 19.29 29.33 -15.32
N ALA A 124 18.43 29.21 -16.33
CA ALA A 124 17.43 28.15 -16.41
C ALA A 124 18.09 26.76 -16.42
N TYR A 125 19.16 26.57 -17.19
CA TYR A 125 19.91 25.32 -17.24
C TYR A 125 20.67 25.01 -15.94
N LEU A 126 21.17 26.03 -15.24
CA LEU A 126 21.87 25.90 -13.95
C LEU A 126 20.91 25.70 -12.77
N VAL A 127 19.75 26.37 -12.77
CA VAL A 127 18.73 26.29 -11.72
C VAL A 127 17.88 25.03 -11.87
N MET A 128 17.60 24.58 -13.09
CA MET A 128 17.00 23.25 -13.36
C MET A 128 18.08 22.15 -13.44
N GLY A 129 19.27 22.42 -12.89
CA GLY A 129 20.43 21.55 -12.96
C GLY A 129 20.09 20.12 -12.55
N THR A 130 20.11 19.21 -13.53
CA THR A 130 20.25 17.74 -13.38
C THR A 130 19.53 17.11 -12.20
N ASP A 131 18.35 17.59 -11.81
CA ASP A 131 17.51 16.89 -10.86
C ASP A 131 17.01 15.64 -11.59
N GLY A 132 17.83 14.60 -11.52
CA GLY A 132 17.56 13.29 -12.08
C GLY A 132 16.26 12.74 -11.50
N GLU A 133 15.74 11.70 -12.14
CA GLU A 133 14.54 10.98 -11.71
C GLU A 133 14.51 10.84 -10.18
N ARG A 134 13.53 11.47 -9.53
CA ARG A 134 13.42 11.44 -8.07
C ARG A 134 12.53 10.27 -7.68
N LEU A 135 13.11 9.30 -6.98
CA LEU A 135 12.34 8.20 -6.38
C LEU A 135 11.41 8.77 -5.30
N THR A 136 10.11 8.71 -5.51
CA THR A 136 9.10 9.20 -4.56
C THR A 136 8.50 8.10 -3.72
N LYS A 137 8.40 6.88 -4.27
CA LYS A 137 7.80 5.73 -3.58
C LYS A 137 8.48 4.44 -4.01
N ALA A 138 8.65 3.51 -3.08
CA ALA A 138 9.14 2.16 -3.35
C ALA A 138 8.31 1.16 -2.54
N GLU A 139 7.50 0.35 -3.21
CA GLU A 139 6.62 -0.64 -2.57
C GLU A 139 6.88 -2.03 -3.14
N PRO A 140 6.99 -3.08 -2.32
CA PRO A 140 7.22 -4.42 -2.82
C PRO A 140 5.99 -4.91 -3.61
N LEU A 141 6.24 -5.52 -4.76
CA LEU A 141 5.19 -6.00 -5.66
C LEU A 141 4.47 -7.18 -5.00
N ASN A 142 3.17 -7.03 -4.69
CA ASN A 142 2.35 -7.97 -3.90
C ASN A 142 2.69 -8.05 -2.40
N GLY A 143 3.23 -6.98 -1.81
CA GLY A 143 3.53 -6.97 -0.37
C GLY A 143 4.83 -7.71 -0.02
N SER A 144 4.96 -8.18 1.23
CA SER A 144 6.20 -8.84 1.66
C SER A 144 6.29 -10.27 1.13
N SER A 145 7.40 -10.63 0.47
CA SER A 145 7.68 -12.00 0.05
C SER A 145 8.13 -12.84 1.25
N ALA A 146 7.47 -13.98 1.47
CA ALA A 146 7.80 -14.91 2.54
C ALA A 146 8.79 -15.99 2.06
N PHE A 147 9.90 -16.14 2.77
CA PHE A 147 10.90 -17.17 2.54
C PHE A 147 10.97 -18.08 3.76
N VAL A 148 11.01 -19.40 3.55
CA VAL A 148 11.15 -20.37 4.65
C VAL A 148 12.58 -20.88 4.68
N TYR A 149 13.28 -20.66 5.78
CA TYR A 149 14.62 -21.17 6.01
C TYR A 149 14.56 -22.40 6.90
N SER A 150 15.16 -23.51 6.45
CA SER A 150 15.21 -24.77 7.18
C SER A 150 16.67 -25.13 7.47
N ALA A 151 16.99 -25.45 8.72
CA ALA A 151 18.30 -25.99 9.09
C ALA A 151 18.25 -27.52 9.05
N LEU A 152 19.16 -28.14 8.31
CA LEU A 152 19.30 -29.59 8.22
C LEU A 152 20.36 -30.10 9.19
N GLY A 153 20.02 -31.16 9.92
CA GLY A 153 20.93 -31.89 10.78
C GLY A 153 21.88 -32.78 9.99
N ALA A 154 22.81 -33.44 10.69
CA ALA A 154 23.76 -34.37 10.07
C ALA A 154 23.08 -35.57 9.37
N ASP A 155 21.85 -35.91 9.76
CA ASP A 155 21.04 -36.96 9.16
C ASP A 155 20.21 -36.48 7.95
N GLY A 156 20.37 -35.21 7.55
CA GLY A 156 19.63 -34.59 6.45
C GLY A 156 18.18 -34.24 6.76
N ARG A 157 17.72 -34.38 8.02
CA ARG A 157 16.37 -33.97 8.43
C ARG A 157 16.36 -32.51 8.84
N ALA A 158 15.25 -31.82 8.58
CA ALA A 158 15.03 -30.47 9.08
C ALA A 158 14.92 -30.50 10.60
N VAL A 159 15.80 -29.76 11.28
CA VAL A 159 15.83 -29.62 12.74
C VAL A 159 15.13 -28.34 13.19
N GLY A 160 14.96 -27.36 12.30
CA GLY A 160 14.18 -26.16 12.58
C GLY A 160 13.82 -25.42 11.30
N GLU A 161 12.73 -24.67 11.36
CA GLU A 161 12.26 -23.81 10.27
C GLU A 161 11.92 -22.42 10.79
N GLN A 162 12.18 -21.40 9.98
CA GLN A 162 11.74 -20.04 10.24
C GLN A 162 11.29 -19.35 8.96
N VAL A 163 10.16 -18.66 9.04
CA VAL A 163 9.67 -17.79 7.96
C VAL A 163 10.25 -16.39 8.15
N VAL A 164 10.82 -15.83 7.08
CA VAL A 164 11.32 -14.45 7.03
C VAL A 164 10.58 -13.68 5.95
N ARG A 165 10.07 -12.49 6.28
CA ARG A 165 9.33 -11.62 5.35
C ARG A 165 10.17 -10.46 4.86
N VAL A 166 10.55 -10.49 3.59
CA VAL A 166 11.31 -9.43 2.91
C VAL A 166 10.33 -8.41 2.30
N PRO A 167 10.49 -7.08 2.50
CA PRO A 167 11.65 -6.40 3.07
C PRO A 167 11.63 -6.14 4.59
N LYS A 168 10.58 -6.56 5.30
CA LYS A 168 10.33 -6.20 6.71
C LYS A 168 11.35 -6.77 7.68
N GLU A 169 11.91 -7.94 7.39
CA GLU A 169 12.82 -8.69 8.26
C GLU A 169 14.14 -8.98 7.54
N SER A 170 15.26 -8.81 8.25
CA SER A 170 16.63 -9.01 7.72
C SER A 170 17.43 -10.06 8.49
N LYS A 171 16.79 -10.82 9.38
CA LYS A 171 17.44 -11.82 10.23
C LYS A 171 16.62 -13.10 10.34
N ALA A 172 17.28 -14.24 10.19
CA ALA A 172 16.76 -15.55 10.51
C ALA A 172 17.58 -16.16 11.67
N HIS A 173 16.90 -16.53 12.75
CA HIS A 173 17.40 -17.34 13.85
C HIS A 173 16.63 -18.69 13.91
N ILE A 174 17.25 -19.74 13.38
CA ILE A 174 16.64 -21.07 13.29
C ILE A 174 16.94 -21.86 14.58
N ILE A 175 15.91 -22.00 15.41
CA ILE A 175 15.94 -22.75 16.68
C ILE A 175 15.72 -24.24 16.39
N SER A 176 16.53 -25.09 17.02
CA SER A 176 16.42 -26.55 16.88
C SER A 176 15.16 -27.04 17.61
N VAL A 177 14.15 -27.47 16.87
CA VAL A 177 12.99 -28.18 17.41
C VAL A 177 13.40 -29.63 17.59
N ALA A 178 13.71 -30.02 18.83
CA ALA A 178 14.07 -31.41 19.16
C ALA A 178 13.02 -32.36 18.56
N SER A 179 13.46 -33.23 17.64
CA SER A 179 12.65 -34.17 16.89
C SER A 179 11.97 -35.18 17.81
N GLY A 180 10.82 -34.80 18.38
CA GLY A 180 10.08 -35.65 19.30
C GLY A 180 8.56 -35.54 19.19
N SER A 181 8.03 -34.61 18.38
CA SER A 181 6.60 -34.57 18.11
C SER A 181 6.40 -34.34 16.61
N PRO A 182 5.72 -35.24 15.88
CA PRO A 182 5.21 -34.86 14.58
C PRO A 182 4.35 -33.64 14.82
N LEU A 183 4.76 -32.51 14.26
CA LEU A 183 3.88 -31.38 14.04
C LEU A 183 2.80 -31.86 13.05
N ALA A 184 1.84 -32.67 13.54
CA ALA A 184 0.46 -32.30 13.29
C ALA A 184 0.45 -30.81 13.63
N PRO A 185 0.05 -29.90 12.72
CA PRO A 185 -0.02 -28.50 13.07
C PRO A 185 -0.79 -28.52 14.37
N ALA A 186 -0.09 -28.19 15.47
CA ALA A 186 -0.78 -27.72 16.62
C ALA A 186 -1.47 -26.53 15.98
N ALA A 187 -2.76 -26.69 15.70
CA ALA A 187 -3.71 -25.64 15.92
C ALA A 187 -3.40 -25.25 17.35
N SER A 188 -2.37 -24.42 17.50
CA SER A 188 -2.19 -23.60 18.65
C SER A 188 -3.58 -23.04 18.76
N SER A 189 -4.18 -23.22 19.92
CA SER A 189 -5.19 -22.28 20.34
C SER A 189 -4.48 -20.92 20.53
N GLU A 190 -3.76 -20.45 19.50
CA GLU A 190 -3.48 -19.07 19.24
C GLU A 190 -4.85 -18.45 19.32
N LEU A 191 -5.00 -17.66 20.37
CA LEU A 191 -6.18 -16.89 20.67
C LEU A 191 -6.61 -16.22 19.36
N ARG A 192 -7.65 -16.74 18.72
CA ARG A 192 -8.15 -16.21 17.45
C ARG A 192 -8.82 -14.89 17.77
N ILE A 193 -8.02 -13.82 17.81
CA ILE A 193 -8.49 -12.45 17.91
C ILE A 193 -9.08 -12.09 16.56
N LEU A 194 -10.38 -11.80 16.55
CA LEU A 194 -11.19 -11.61 15.36
C LEU A 194 -11.73 -10.19 15.32
N ALA A 195 -11.41 -9.44 14.27
CA ALA A 195 -12.04 -8.15 14.02
C ALA A 195 -13.18 -8.33 13.00
N VAL A 196 -14.41 -8.03 13.42
CA VAL A 196 -15.60 -8.10 12.55
C VAL A 196 -15.82 -6.72 11.96
N MET A 197 -15.58 -6.60 10.64
CA MET A 197 -15.71 -5.36 9.89
C MET A 197 -17.19 -4.99 9.71
N GLU A 198 -17.47 -3.70 9.52
CA GLU A 198 -18.83 -3.27 9.20
C GLU A 198 -19.31 -3.90 7.89
N VAL A 199 -20.53 -4.43 7.92
CA VAL A 199 -21.18 -5.03 6.75
C VAL A 199 -21.24 -4.00 5.63
N SER A 200 -20.67 -4.32 4.46
CA SER A 200 -20.82 -3.52 3.25
C SER A 200 -22.18 -3.79 2.61
N ASP A 201 -22.75 -2.76 1.98
CA ASP A 201 -24.09 -2.84 1.42
C ASP A 201 -24.11 -2.43 -0.05
N ALA A 202 -24.55 -3.36 -0.88
CA ALA A 202 -24.94 -3.11 -2.27
C ALA A 202 -26.46 -3.31 -2.48
N GLY A 203 -27.20 -3.58 -1.40
CA GLY A 203 -28.64 -3.87 -1.39
C GLY A 203 -29.54 -2.68 -1.06
N GLY A 204 -28.99 -1.53 -0.62
CA GLY A 204 -29.74 -0.31 -0.30
C GLY A 204 -30.36 -0.34 1.09
N ILE A 205 -29.64 -0.90 2.06
CA ILE A 205 -30.03 -1.09 3.45
C ILE A 205 -29.57 0.10 4.30
N GLU A 206 -30.39 0.47 5.29
CA GLU A 206 -30.08 1.54 6.22
C GLU A 206 -28.81 1.26 7.05
N THR A 207 -28.00 2.29 7.26
CA THR A 207 -26.76 2.23 8.06
C THR A 207 -26.99 1.71 9.49
N SER A 208 -28.11 2.05 10.12
CA SER A 208 -28.45 1.56 11.47
C SER A 208 -28.63 0.04 11.50
N LEU A 209 -29.28 -0.51 10.46
CA LEU A 209 -29.47 -1.95 10.30
C LEU A 209 -28.14 -2.65 10.01
N ARG A 210 -27.29 -2.10 9.13
CA ARG A 210 -25.93 -2.64 8.88
C ARG A 210 -25.10 -2.78 10.15
N LYS A 211 -25.13 -1.76 11.01
CA LYS A 211 -24.46 -1.79 12.32
C LYS A 211 -25.02 -2.87 13.23
N SER A 212 -26.34 -2.99 13.28
CA SER A 212 -27.02 -4.03 14.08
C SER A 212 -26.66 -5.45 13.60
N ILE A 213 -26.58 -5.67 12.28
CA ILE A 213 -26.15 -6.96 11.68
C ILE A 213 -24.69 -7.25 12.03
N THR A 214 -23.82 -6.24 11.94
CA THR A 214 -22.40 -6.35 12.31
C THR A 214 -22.24 -6.74 13.78
N ASP A 215 -23.01 -6.09 14.67
CA ASP A 215 -22.99 -6.37 16.10
C ASP A 215 -23.51 -7.79 16.39
N GLN A 216 -24.56 -8.23 15.70
CA GLN A 216 -25.08 -9.60 15.80
C GLN A 216 -24.08 -10.66 15.33
N LEU A 217 -23.36 -10.41 14.22
CA LEU A 217 -22.27 -11.29 13.77
C LEU A 217 -21.16 -11.37 14.82
N ARG A 218 -20.77 -10.24 15.40
CA ARG A 218 -19.75 -10.19 16.47
C ARG A 218 -20.15 -11.04 17.66
N VAL A 219 -21.37 -10.88 18.16
CA VAL A 219 -21.88 -11.68 19.30
C VAL A 219 -21.95 -13.17 18.95
N THR A 220 -22.43 -13.50 17.74
CA THR A 220 -22.53 -14.90 17.28
C THR A 220 -21.15 -15.57 17.23
N LEU A 221 -20.13 -14.87 16.73
CA LEU A 221 -18.76 -15.37 16.66
C LEU A 221 -18.12 -15.45 18.05
N ALA A 222 -18.36 -14.47 18.93
CA ALA A 222 -17.89 -14.53 20.32
C ALA A 222 -18.49 -15.73 21.08
N ALA A 223 -19.78 -16.01 20.89
CA ALA A 223 -20.45 -17.18 21.47
C ALA A 223 -19.88 -18.51 20.96
N ARG A 224 -19.17 -18.51 19.84
CA ARG A 224 -18.47 -19.66 19.25
C ARG A 224 -17.03 -19.82 19.72
N GLY A 225 -16.56 -18.96 20.63
CA GLY A 225 -15.23 -19.05 21.24
C GLY A 225 -14.17 -18.14 20.61
N PHE A 226 -14.52 -17.30 19.64
CA PHE A 226 -13.61 -16.28 19.10
C PHE A 226 -13.46 -15.11 20.08
N ARG A 227 -12.27 -14.52 20.17
CA ARG A 227 -12.07 -13.27 20.92
C ARG A 227 -12.31 -12.10 19.98
N THR A 228 -13.45 -11.44 20.09
CA THR A 228 -13.79 -10.35 19.16
C THR A 228 -13.26 -9.00 19.63
N VAL A 229 -12.76 -8.19 18.70
CA VAL A 229 -12.38 -6.80 18.98
C VAL A 229 -13.63 -5.94 19.19
N ASP A 230 -13.63 -5.15 20.27
CA ASP A 230 -14.71 -4.22 20.59
C ASP A 230 -14.94 -3.19 19.48
N ARG A 231 -16.20 -2.79 19.29
CA ARG A 231 -16.58 -1.85 18.23
C ARG A 231 -15.94 -0.48 18.40
N GLY A 232 -15.92 0.08 19.61
CA GLY A 232 -15.33 1.39 19.85
C GLY A 232 -13.81 1.39 19.61
N ALA A 233 -13.14 0.28 19.92
CA ALA A 233 -11.73 0.10 19.58
C ALA A 233 -11.49 0.05 18.06
N GLN A 234 -12.35 -0.64 17.30
CA GLN A 234 -12.28 -0.66 15.83
C GLN A 234 -12.55 0.71 15.21
N GLU A 235 -13.58 1.42 15.67
CA GLU A 235 -13.92 2.77 15.19
C GLU A 235 -12.76 3.76 15.44
N LYS A 236 -12.11 3.68 16.61
CA LYS A 236 -10.94 4.49 16.94
C LYS A 236 -9.73 4.15 16.05
N ALA A 237 -9.40 2.88 15.90
CA ALA A 237 -8.28 2.46 15.06
C ALA A 237 -8.50 2.85 13.60
N LEU A 238 -9.74 2.76 13.10
CA LEU A 238 -10.10 3.20 11.76
C LEU A 238 -9.93 4.71 11.59
N ALA A 239 -10.35 5.51 12.57
CA ALA A 239 -10.14 6.95 12.57
C ALA A 239 -8.65 7.33 12.51
N GLU A 240 -7.81 6.60 13.24
CA GLU A 240 -6.35 6.77 13.23
C GLU A 240 -5.75 6.37 11.87
N GLN A 241 -6.16 5.24 11.29
CA GLN A 241 -5.70 4.79 9.97
C GLN A 241 -6.11 5.75 8.83
N ILE A 242 -7.32 6.29 8.84
CA ILE A 242 -7.76 7.28 7.86
C ILE A 242 -6.88 8.54 7.92
N ARG A 243 -6.53 8.98 9.14
CA ARG A 243 -5.62 10.10 9.36
C ARG A 243 -4.21 9.82 8.83
N GLU A 244 -3.67 8.65 9.13
CA GLU A 244 -2.31 8.27 8.70
C GLU A 244 -2.22 8.10 7.18
N LEU A 245 -3.20 7.45 6.57
CA LEU A 245 -3.29 7.24 5.12
C LEU A 245 -3.77 8.47 4.34
N LYS A 246 -4.02 9.60 5.02
CA LYS A 246 -4.55 10.85 4.44
C LYS A 246 -5.78 10.63 3.55
N LYS A 247 -6.64 9.69 3.92
CA LYS A 247 -7.85 9.36 3.16
C LYS A 247 -8.94 10.39 3.41
N GLU A 248 -9.70 10.74 2.37
CA GLU A 248 -10.74 11.78 2.45
C GLU A 248 -11.96 11.36 3.27
N SER A 249 -12.27 10.06 3.35
CA SER A 249 -13.45 9.56 4.06
C SER A 249 -13.32 8.13 4.58
N TYR A 250 -14.14 7.79 5.58
CA TYR A 250 -14.30 6.42 6.10
C TYR A 250 -14.71 5.41 5.03
N GLU A 251 -15.46 5.84 4.02
CA GLU A 251 -15.95 4.98 2.94
C GLU A 251 -14.81 4.48 2.03
N SER A 252 -13.69 5.21 1.96
CA SER A 252 -12.50 4.78 1.21
C SER A 252 -11.71 3.63 1.88
N CYS A 253 -12.20 3.10 3.01
CA CYS A 253 -11.62 1.94 3.71
C CYS A 253 -12.51 0.69 3.66
N TYR A 254 -13.37 0.56 2.65
CA TYR A 254 -14.08 -0.70 2.39
C TYR A 254 -13.29 -1.68 1.51
N ASP A 255 -12.19 -1.24 0.93
CA ASP A 255 -11.31 -2.08 0.10
C ASP A 255 -10.54 -3.12 0.93
N ALA A 256 -10.23 -4.26 0.30
CA ALA A 256 -9.58 -5.39 0.95
C ALA A 256 -8.23 -5.02 1.58
N SER A 257 -7.41 -4.21 0.91
CA SER A 257 -6.12 -3.75 1.42
C SER A 257 -6.25 -2.94 2.71
N CYS A 258 -7.20 -2.00 2.76
CA CYS A 258 -7.43 -1.17 3.94
C CYS A 258 -7.92 -1.99 5.13
N GLN A 259 -8.79 -2.97 4.89
CA GLN A 259 -9.32 -3.83 5.94
C GLN A 259 -8.26 -4.78 6.53
N ILE A 260 -7.28 -5.19 5.72
CA ILE A 260 -6.12 -5.98 6.18
C ILE A 260 -5.23 -5.11 7.09
N GLU A 261 -4.86 -3.91 6.65
CA GLU A 261 -4.04 -2.98 7.44
C GLU A 261 -4.71 -2.59 8.76
N LEU A 262 -6.02 -2.31 8.72
CA LEU A 262 -6.82 -2.04 9.92
C LEU A 262 -6.84 -3.24 10.88
N GLY A 263 -7.04 -4.45 10.35
CA GLY A 263 -7.00 -5.67 11.13
C GLY A 263 -5.65 -5.89 11.81
N GLN A 264 -4.55 -5.60 11.11
CA GLN A 264 -3.18 -5.67 11.65
C GLN A 264 -2.96 -4.62 12.75
N ALA A 265 -3.44 -3.39 12.55
CA ALA A 265 -3.36 -2.32 13.55
C ALA A 265 -4.10 -2.67 14.86
N LEU A 266 -5.17 -3.46 14.76
CA LEU A 266 -5.95 -3.97 15.89
C LEU A 266 -5.35 -5.21 16.55
N ALA A 267 -4.16 -5.66 16.11
CA ALA A 267 -3.55 -6.93 16.52
C ALA A 267 -4.51 -8.13 16.37
N ALA A 268 -5.42 -8.06 15.40
CA ALA A 268 -6.28 -9.18 15.08
C ALA A 268 -5.46 -10.24 14.34
N THR A 269 -5.81 -11.50 14.57
CA THR A 269 -5.26 -12.63 13.80
C THR A 269 -6.07 -12.85 12.53
N HIS A 270 -7.36 -12.53 12.59
CA HIS A 270 -8.32 -12.75 11.52
C HIS A 270 -9.27 -11.56 11.40
N ILE A 271 -9.80 -11.34 10.21
CA ILE A 271 -10.92 -10.41 9.98
C ILE A 271 -12.11 -11.16 9.42
N VAL A 272 -13.32 -10.71 9.76
CA VAL A 272 -14.54 -11.11 9.05
C VAL A 272 -15.01 -9.93 8.23
N ARG A 273 -15.05 -10.13 6.92
CA ARG A 273 -15.66 -9.21 5.95
C ARG A 273 -17.04 -9.74 5.64
N SER A 274 -18.02 -8.86 5.52
CA SER A 274 -19.38 -9.25 5.16
C SER A 274 -20.00 -8.24 4.23
N GLN A 275 -20.79 -8.75 3.28
CA GLN A 275 -21.47 -7.95 2.27
C GLN A 275 -22.93 -8.41 2.14
N ILE A 276 -23.82 -7.44 1.97
CA ILE A 276 -25.21 -7.71 1.58
C ILE A 276 -25.41 -7.29 0.13
N THR A 277 -25.98 -8.21 -0.65
CA THR A 277 -26.34 -8.00 -2.05
C THR A 277 -27.80 -8.35 -2.26
N ARG A 278 -28.51 -7.53 -3.07
CA ARG A 278 -29.92 -7.75 -3.40
C ARG A 278 -30.06 -8.35 -4.81
N PHE A 279 -30.85 -9.41 -4.91
CA PHE A 279 -31.23 -10.08 -6.15
C PHE A 279 -32.76 -10.14 -6.26
N GLY A 280 -33.35 -9.12 -6.90
CA GLY A 280 -34.80 -8.98 -6.99
C GLY A 280 -35.44 -8.73 -5.62
N SER A 281 -36.26 -9.67 -5.15
CA SER A 281 -36.86 -9.66 -3.82
C SER A 281 -36.04 -10.37 -2.74
N ALA A 282 -34.97 -11.07 -3.14
CA ALA A 282 -34.10 -11.79 -2.21
C ALA A 282 -32.87 -10.94 -1.85
N CYS A 283 -32.41 -11.10 -0.62
CA CYS A 283 -31.15 -10.57 -0.13
C CYS A 283 -30.22 -11.72 0.25
N VAL A 284 -28.95 -11.56 -0.06
CA VAL A 284 -27.88 -12.52 0.25
C VAL A 284 -26.89 -11.82 1.16
N LEU A 285 -26.70 -12.35 2.37
CA LEU A 285 -25.62 -11.98 3.26
C LEU A 285 -24.47 -12.96 3.05
N MET A 286 -23.32 -12.45 2.64
CA MET A 286 -22.09 -13.22 2.46
C MET A 286 -21.08 -12.76 3.52
N ALA A 287 -20.32 -13.69 4.09
CA ALA A 287 -19.19 -13.36 4.94
C ALA A 287 -17.98 -14.25 4.66
N GLU A 288 -16.81 -13.66 4.78
CA GLU A 288 -15.51 -14.29 4.57
C GLU A 288 -14.61 -14.01 5.77
N MET A 289 -13.95 -15.05 6.26
CA MET A 289 -12.95 -14.97 7.32
C MET A 289 -11.58 -15.05 6.67
N ILE A 290 -10.78 -14.03 6.87
CA ILE A 290 -9.44 -13.90 6.28
C ILE A 290 -8.42 -14.01 7.41
N ASP A 291 -7.43 -14.87 7.24
CA ASP A 291 -6.23 -14.91 8.08
C ASP A 291 -5.32 -13.74 7.67
N LEU A 292 -5.04 -12.82 8.59
CA LEU A 292 -4.24 -11.62 8.31
C LEU A 292 -2.75 -11.91 8.18
N ARG A 293 -2.27 -13.04 8.70
CA ARG A 293 -0.88 -13.47 8.57
C ARG A 293 -0.65 -14.05 7.18
N ALA A 294 -1.54 -14.91 6.72
CA ALA A 294 -1.41 -15.58 5.42
C ALA A 294 -2.07 -14.79 4.28
N GLU A 295 -2.89 -13.79 4.58
CA GLU A 295 -3.68 -13.00 3.61
C GLU A 295 -4.58 -13.89 2.73
N VAL A 296 -5.09 -14.99 3.29
CA VAL A 296 -5.96 -15.94 2.61
C VAL A 296 -7.30 -16.09 3.32
N THR A 297 -8.35 -16.33 2.53
CA THR A 297 -9.67 -16.69 3.06
C THR A 297 -9.61 -18.11 3.63
N VAL A 298 -9.81 -18.22 4.94
CA VAL A 298 -9.84 -19.50 5.67
C VAL A 298 -11.25 -20.03 5.88
N GLY A 299 -12.26 -19.18 5.76
CA GLY A 299 -13.66 -19.57 5.87
C GLY A 299 -14.57 -18.63 5.09
N ALA A 300 -15.67 -19.16 4.58
CA ALA A 300 -16.71 -18.37 3.93
C ALA A 300 -18.08 -19.02 4.18
N ALA A 301 -19.10 -18.18 4.30
CA ALA A 301 -20.48 -18.60 4.45
C ALA A 301 -21.41 -17.61 3.75
N SER A 302 -22.57 -18.07 3.31
CA SER A 302 -23.60 -17.22 2.74
C SER A 302 -24.99 -17.71 3.12
N ALA A 303 -25.90 -16.77 3.36
CA ALA A 303 -27.29 -17.07 3.61
C ALA A 303 -28.19 -16.18 2.76
N THR A 304 -29.21 -16.78 2.17
CA THR A 304 -30.23 -16.10 1.38
C THR A 304 -31.54 -16.02 2.17
N GLY A 305 -32.21 -14.88 2.06
CA GLY A 305 -33.53 -14.64 2.64
C GLY A 305 -34.26 -13.52 1.90
N ASP A 306 -35.42 -13.12 2.40
CA ASP A 306 -36.04 -11.86 1.97
C ASP A 306 -35.26 -10.66 2.54
N CYS A 307 -35.52 -9.47 2.01
CA CYS A 307 -34.84 -8.24 2.42
C CYS A 307 -35.54 -7.53 3.61
N ALA A 308 -36.39 -8.21 4.37
CA ALA A 308 -37.03 -7.61 5.53
C ALA A 308 -36.00 -7.44 6.68
N PRO A 309 -36.02 -6.31 7.41
CA PRO A 309 -35.12 -6.06 8.54
C PRO A 309 -35.01 -7.22 9.54
N GLU A 310 -36.14 -7.86 9.84
CA GLU A 310 -36.24 -8.95 10.83
C GLU A 310 -35.51 -10.21 10.36
N ARG A 311 -35.45 -10.46 9.04
CA ARG A 311 -34.76 -11.64 8.50
C ARG A 311 -33.26 -11.53 8.56
N PHE A 312 -32.69 -10.33 8.58
CA PHE A 312 -31.24 -10.18 8.66
C PHE A 312 -30.63 -10.70 9.97
N ILE A 313 -31.42 -10.76 11.05
CA ILE A 313 -30.99 -11.40 12.30
C ILE A 313 -30.79 -12.90 12.08
N GLU A 314 -31.75 -13.56 11.43
CA GLU A 314 -31.63 -15.00 11.13
C GLU A 314 -30.52 -15.29 10.11
N LEU A 315 -30.32 -14.41 9.12
CA LEU A 315 -29.24 -14.54 8.13
C LEU A 315 -27.87 -14.39 8.80
N SER A 316 -27.69 -13.38 9.65
CA SER A 316 -26.42 -13.16 10.37
C SER A 316 -26.10 -14.30 11.33
N GLU A 317 -27.08 -14.84 12.04
CA GLU A 317 -26.86 -16.04 12.84
C GLU A 317 -26.43 -17.23 12.00
N ARG A 318 -27.09 -17.48 10.87
CA ARG A 318 -26.79 -18.62 10.00
C ARG A 318 -25.37 -18.52 9.45
N VAL A 319 -25.02 -17.36 8.90
CA VAL A 319 -23.68 -17.06 8.39
C VAL A 319 -22.64 -17.18 9.51
N GLY A 320 -22.89 -16.60 10.68
CA GLY A 320 -21.98 -16.66 11.82
C GLY A 320 -21.76 -18.08 12.35
N LYS A 321 -22.79 -18.95 12.28
CA LYS A 321 -22.68 -20.36 12.66
C LYS A 321 -21.88 -21.15 11.63
N GLU A 322 -22.12 -20.95 10.34
CA GLU A 322 -21.46 -21.69 9.26
C GLU A 322 -19.99 -21.32 9.09
N ILE A 323 -19.65 -20.03 9.21
CA ILE A 323 -18.27 -19.56 9.06
C ILE A 323 -17.37 -20.03 10.21
N ALA A 324 -17.94 -20.31 11.38
CA ALA A 324 -17.24 -20.73 12.59
C ALA A 324 -16.95 -22.23 12.69
N VAL A 325 -17.50 -23.05 11.79
CA VAL A 325 -17.45 -24.53 11.86
C VAL A 325 -16.23 -25.12 11.11
N LYS A 326 -15.45 -24.28 10.41
CA LYS A 326 -14.25 -24.69 9.66
C LYS A 326 -12.97 -24.16 10.32
#